data_AF-A0A8J7ZA63-F1
#
_entry.id   AF-A0A8J7ZA63-F1
#
_cell.length_a   1.000
_cell.length_b   1.000
_cell.length_c   1.000
_cell.angle_alpha   90.00
_cell.angle_beta   90.00
_cell.angle_gamma   90.00
#
_symmetry.space_group_name_H-M   'P 1'
#
loop_
_entity.id
_entity.type
_entity.pdbx_description
1 polymer ?
#
loop_
_entity_poly.entity_id
_entity_poly.type
_entity_poly.pdbx_seq_one_letter_code
_entity_poly.pdbx_strand_id
1 'polypeptide(L)'
;MLYRRVQKTPKFVSQDYKTKYDKPCIPEEIEYDLEMTHWGTGIEPENHPLKNHIRFHDCKNCESLNVKVIYASWCVSPNSGDAYWDYEIYCEDCQMYTQCSFSDN
;
A
#
# COMPACT_ATOMS: atom_id res chain seq x y z
N MET A 1 4.22 -18.02 -15.43
CA MET A 1 4.18 -18.57 -14.05
C MET A 1 4.24 -17.40 -13.11
N LEU A 2 3.20 -17.14 -12.33
CA LEU A 2 3.11 -15.99 -11.40
C LEU A 2 3.99 -16.27 -10.18
N TYR A 3 5.18 -15.67 -10.10
CA TYR A 3 6.03 -15.80 -8.93
C TYR A 3 5.59 -14.81 -7.85
N ARG A 4 4.60 -15.26 -7.07
CA ARG A 4 4.01 -14.55 -5.94
C ARG A 4 5.00 -14.52 -4.77
N ARG A 5 5.94 -13.58 -4.71
CA ARG A 5 6.64 -13.28 -3.45
C ARG A 5 5.78 -12.36 -2.58
N VAL A 6 4.67 -12.91 -2.07
CA VAL A 6 3.97 -12.23 -0.97
C VAL A 6 4.84 -12.43 0.27
N GLN A 7 5.64 -11.43 0.64
CA GLN A 7 6.08 -11.35 2.03
C GLN A 7 4.85 -10.99 2.87
N LYS A 8 4.08 -12.01 3.25
CA LYS A 8 2.96 -11.92 4.20
C LYS A 8 3.49 -11.85 5.64
N THR A 9 4.38 -10.93 5.93
CA THR A 9 4.73 -10.68 7.32
C THR A 9 3.93 -9.46 7.74
N PRO A 10 2.83 -9.61 8.51
CA PRO A 10 2.19 -8.46 9.11
C PRO A 10 3.24 -7.76 9.97
N LYS A 11 3.80 -6.68 9.44
CA LYS A 11 4.65 -5.78 10.20
C LYS A 11 3.75 -4.71 10.79
N PHE A 12 4.07 -4.33 12.02
CA PHE A 12 3.49 -3.14 12.60
C PHE A 12 3.88 -1.96 11.72
N VAL A 13 2.88 -1.18 11.34
CA VAL A 13 3.11 0.13 10.74
C VAL A 13 3.87 0.99 11.73
N SER A 14 4.63 1.94 11.20
CA SER A 14 5.31 2.95 11.98
C SER A 14 4.37 3.49 13.07
N GLN A 15 4.75 3.36 14.35
CA GLN A 15 3.90 3.67 15.51
C GLN A 15 3.28 5.08 15.46
N ASP A 16 3.92 5.98 14.72
CA ASP A 16 3.58 7.37 14.54
C ASP A 16 2.64 7.65 13.37
N TYR A 17 2.20 6.70 12.53
CA TYR A 17 1.39 7.05 11.32
C TYR A 17 0.10 7.83 11.66
N LYS A 18 -0.54 7.55 12.81
CA LYS A 18 -1.73 8.28 13.29
C LYS A 18 -1.45 9.75 13.59
N THR A 19 -0.19 10.09 13.85
CA THR A 19 0.26 11.43 14.24
C THR A 19 1.18 12.10 13.21
N LYS A 20 1.76 11.31 12.30
CA LYS A 20 2.77 11.74 11.32
C LYS A 20 2.14 12.49 10.15
N TYR A 21 0.94 12.11 9.76
CA TYR A 21 0.23 12.70 8.63
C TYR A 21 -1.03 13.43 9.12
N ASP A 22 -1.32 14.57 8.51
CA ASP A 22 -2.52 15.39 8.77
C ASP A 22 -3.62 15.18 7.72
N LYS A 23 -3.31 14.51 6.62
CA LYS A 23 -4.19 14.25 5.48
C LYS A 23 -4.31 12.75 5.19
N PRO A 24 -5.45 12.30 4.61
CA PRO A 24 -5.73 10.89 4.36
C PRO A 24 -4.82 10.25 3.31
N CYS A 25 -4.35 11.04 2.34
CA CYS A 25 -3.52 10.59 1.24
C CYS A 25 -2.73 11.80 0.72
N ILE A 26 -1.41 11.71 0.73
CA ILE A 26 -0.44 12.74 0.36
C ILE A 26 0.49 12.09 -0.65
N PRO A 27 0.53 12.57 -1.90
CA PRO A 27 1.53 12.12 -2.85
C PRO A 27 2.92 12.58 -2.38
N GLU A 28 3.90 11.70 -2.43
CA GLU A 28 5.30 12.06 -2.29
C GLU A 28 5.78 12.66 -3.62
N GLU A 29 6.52 13.76 -3.58
CA GLU A 29 7.18 14.28 -4.78
C GLU A 29 8.28 13.32 -5.18
N ILE A 30 8.09 12.61 -6.30
CA ILE A 30 9.09 11.66 -6.79
C ILE A 30 9.75 12.23 -8.04
N GLU A 31 11.05 12.00 -8.14
CA GLU A 31 11.93 12.53 -9.17
C GLU A 31 11.69 11.91 -10.57
N TYR A 32 10.92 10.82 -10.66
CA TYR A 32 10.71 10.03 -11.88
C TYR A 32 9.22 9.78 -12.17
N ASP A 33 8.81 10.02 -13.41
CA ASP A 33 7.43 9.82 -13.90
C ASP A 33 6.90 8.37 -13.79
N LEU A 34 7.78 7.41 -13.48
CA LEU A 34 7.49 5.98 -13.41
C LEU A 34 7.29 5.46 -11.97
N GLU A 35 7.33 6.34 -10.98
CA GLU A 35 7.08 5.99 -9.58
C GLU A 35 5.98 6.89 -9.01
N MET A 36 5.08 6.30 -8.24
CA MET A 36 3.99 6.98 -7.58
C MET A 36 3.86 6.46 -6.15
N THR A 37 4.11 7.32 -5.16
CA THR A 37 4.10 6.96 -3.75
C THR A 37 3.15 7.88 -3.00
N HIS A 38 2.33 7.29 -2.14
CA HIS A 38 1.32 7.98 -1.36
C HIS A 38 1.40 7.54 0.10
N TRP A 39 1.27 8.51 1.01
CA TRP A 39 1.22 8.31 2.45
C TRP A 39 0.04 9.05 3.07
N GLY A 40 -0.49 8.62 4.21
CA GLY A 40 -1.47 9.42 4.91
C GLY A 40 -2.11 8.77 6.12
N THR A 41 -3.14 9.43 6.67
CA THR A 41 -3.92 8.94 7.80
C THR A 41 -4.81 7.76 7.46
N GLY A 42 -5.04 7.50 6.17
CA GLY A 42 -5.85 6.38 5.70
C GLY A 42 -6.92 6.81 4.72
N ILE A 43 -7.02 6.14 3.58
CA ILE A 43 -8.16 6.24 2.65
C ILE A 43 -8.65 4.85 2.28
N GLU A 44 -9.94 4.71 1.96
CA GLU A 44 -10.47 3.42 1.52
C GLU A 44 -9.84 2.98 0.20
N PRO A 45 -9.61 1.66 0.02
CA PRO A 45 -9.07 1.11 -1.22
C PRO A 45 -9.74 1.61 -2.51
N GLU A 46 -11.07 1.75 -2.50
CA GLU A 46 -11.87 2.20 -3.65
C GLU A 46 -11.72 3.70 -3.98
N ASN A 47 -11.23 4.47 -3.01
CA ASN A 47 -11.03 5.91 -3.09
C ASN A 47 -9.56 6.30 -3.27
N HIS A 48 -8.63 5.34 -3.19
CA HIS A 48 -7.20 5.58 -3.32
C HIS A 48 -6.81 5.95 -4.77
N PRO A 49 -5.93 6.95 -5.00
CA PRO A 49 -5.48 7.33 -6.36
C PRO A 49 -4.91 6.16 -7.17
N LEU A 50 -4.16 5.28 -6.51
CA LEU A 50 -3.56 4.07 -7.10
C LEU A 50 -4.50 2.86 -7.25
N LYS A 51 -5.81 2.98 -7.03
CA LYS A 51 -6.74 1.83 -7.08
C LYS A 51 -6.76 1.05 -8.40
N ASN A 52 -6.40 1.70 -9.51
CA ASN A 52 -6.34 1.07 -10.83
C ASN A 52 -4.98 0.40 -11.10
N HIS A 53 -3.96 0.72 -10.32
CA HIS A 53 -2.59 0.22 -10.45
C HIS A 53 -2.29 -0.87 -9.42
N ILE A 54 -2.88 -0.76 -8.23
CA ILE A 54 -2.65 -1.63 -7.09
C ILE A 54 -3.94 -2.35 -6.72
N ARG A 55 -3.84 -3.68 -6.57
CA ARG A 55 -4.91 -4.48 -5.97
C ARG A 55 -4.73 -4.53 -4.45
N PHE A 56 -5.36 -3.59 -3.76
CA PHE A 56 -5.41 -3.61 -2.30
C PHE A 56 -6.20 -4.84 -1.82
N HIS A 57 -5.69 -5.50 -0.79
CA HIS A 57 -6.33 -6.66 -0.19
C HIS A 57 -6.95 -6.33 1.18
N ASP A 58 -7.79 -7.25 1.64
CA ASP A 58 -8.33 -7.36 2.98
C ASP A 58 -7.24 -7.52 4.06
N CYS A 59 -7.63 -7.26 5.32
CA CYS A 59 -6.75 -7.43 6.47
C CYS A 59 -6.26 -8.89 6.57
N LYS A 60 -4.95 -9.12 6.63
CA LYS A 60 -4.41 -10.50 6.69
C LYS A 60 -4.40 -11.11 8.10
N ASN A 61 -5.00 -10.42 9.08
CA ASN A 61 -5.19 -10.93 10.44
C ASN A 61 -6.63 -11.42 10.68
N CYS A 62 -7.64 -10.61 10.36
CA CYS A 62 -9.05 -10.94 10.62
C CYS A 62 -9.91 -11.05 9.35
N GLU A 63 -9.30 -10.93 8.17
CA GLU A 63 -9.97 -11.01 6.86
C GLU A 63 -11.07 -9.94 6.64
N SER A 64 -11.11 -8.92 7.50
CA SER A 64 -12.03 -7.80 7.35
C SER A 64 -11.69 -6.96 6.11
N LEU A 65 -12.76 -6.52 5.45
CA LEU A 65 -12.73 -5.53 4.36
C LEU A 65 -12.69 -4.09 4.88
N ASN A 66 -12.91 -3.88 6.18
CA ASN A 66 -12.90 -2.57 6.81
C ASN A 66 -11.47 -2.08 7.03
N VAL A 67 -10.81 -1.71 5.92
CA VAL A 67 -9.39 -1.35 5.89
C VAL A 67 -9.17 0.04 5.28
N LYS A 68 -8.16 0.74 5.78
CA LYS A 68 -7.70 2.03 5.25
C LYS A 68 -6.27 1.88 4.77
N VAL A 69 -6.00 2.29 3.54
CA VAL A 69 -4.67 2.35 2.93
C VAL A 69 -3.95 3.58 3.47
N ILE A 70 -2.82 3.37 4.14
CA ILE A 70 -2.03 4.43 4.78
C ILE A 70 -0.68 4.66 4.08
N TYR A 71 -0.27 3.68 3.26
CA TYR A 71 0.86 3.77 2.36
C TYR A 71 0.55 2.98 1.10
N ALA A 72 0.94 3.50 -0.05
CA ALA A 72 0.92 2.78 -1.30
C ALA A 72 1.97 3.34 -2.24
N SER A 73 2.78 2.46 -2.82
CA SER A 73 3.74 2.79 -3.86
C SER A 73 3.51 1.88 -5.07
N TRP A 74 3.59 2.46 -6.26
CA TRP A 74 3.59 1.75 -7.52
C TRP A 74 4.72 2.29 -8.38
N CYS A 75 5.53 1.41 -8.95
CA CYS A 75 6.59 1.81 -9.86
C CYS A 75 6.77 0.82 -11.00
N VAL A 76 7.36 1.29 -12.10
CA VAL A 76 7.76 0.46 -13.23
C VAL A 76 9.26 0.56 -13.41
N SER A 77 9.96 -0.56 -13.40
CA SER A 77 11.40 -0.61 -13.66
C SER A 77 11.68 -0.17 -15.11
N PRO A 78 12.50 0.88 -15.33
CA PRO A 78 12.82 1.33 -16.68
C PRO A 78 13.66 0.31 -17.45
N ASN A 79 14.34 -0.61 -16.77
CA ASN A 79 15.23 -1.58 -17.40
C ASN A 79 14.52 -2.89 -17.79
N SER A 80 13.55 -3.34 -16.99
CA SER A 80 12.82 -4.60 -17.25
C SER A 80 11.38 -4.39 -17.73
N GLY A 81 10.78 -3.22 -17.48
CA GLY A 81 9.35 -2.99 -17.68
C GLY A 81 8.48 -3.63 -16.58
N ASP A 82 9.09 -4.24 -15.56
CA ASP A 82 8.37 -4.89 -14.46
C ASP A 82 7.66 -3.86 -13.59
N ALA A 83 6.41 -4.14 -13.22
CA ALA A 83 5.68 -3.33 -12.27
C ALA A 83 5.90 -3.86 -10.86
N TYR A 84 6.26 -2.97 -9.94
CA TYR A 84 6.35 -3.25 -8.51
C TYR A 84 5.31 -2.43 -7.79
N TRP A 85 4.70 -3.01 -6.77
CA TRP A 85 3.87 -2.23 -5.88
C TRP A 85 3.91 -2.74 -4.45
N ASP A 86 3.84 -1.79 -3.55
CA ASP A 86 3.86 -1.97 -2.12
C ASP A 86 2.68 -1.21 -1.53
N TYR A 87 2.09 -1.74 -0.48
CA TYR A 87 1.10 -0.99 0.28
C TYR A 87 1.05 -1.44 1.74
N GLU A 88 0.61 -0.53 2.60
CA GLU A 88 0.27 -0.79 3.98
C GLU A 88 -1.18 -0.38 4.23
N ILE A 89 -1.90 -1.26 4.91
CA ILE A 89 -3.28 -1.03 5.35
C ILE A 89 -3.39 -1.13 6.86
N TYR A 90 -4.30 -0.34 7.42
CA TYR A 90 -4.80 -0.44 8.78
C TYR A 90 -6.20 -1.04 8.76
N CYS A 91 -6.46 -2.06 9.57
CA CYS A 91 -7.79 -2.61 9.76
C CYS A 91 -8.51 -1.89 10.90
N GLU A 92 -9.69 -1.33 10.65
CA GLU A 92 -10.46 -0.64 11.69
C GLU A 92 -11.07 -1.61 12.71
N ASP A 93 -11.35 -2.86 12.31
CA ASP A 93 -12.00 -3.85 13.17
C ASP A 93 -11.04 -4.47 14.19
N CYS A 94 -9.88 -4.96 13.74
CA CYS A 94 -8.90 -5.60 14.61
C CYS A 94 -7.72 -4.71 14.98
N GLN A 95 -7.69 -3.47 14.47
CA GLN A 95 -6.64 -2.47 14.73
C GLN A 95 -5.21 -2.92 14.38
N MET A 96 -5.09 -3.95 13.53
CA MET A 96 -3.81 -4.49 13.07
C MET A 96 -3.45 -3.91 11.71
N TYR A 97 -2.15 -3.92 11.43
CA TYR A 97 -1.63 -3.51 10.13
C TYR A 97 -1.29 -4.71 9.26
N THR A 98 -1.32 -4.49 7.96
CA THR A 98 -0.83 -5.44 6.96
C THR A 98 -0.01 -4.68 5.93
N GLN A 99 1.23 -5.12 5.76
CA GLN A 99 2.09 -4.70 4.66
C GLN A 99 2.07 -5.79 3.58
N CYS A 100 2.03 -5.39 2.32
CA CYS A 100 2.14 -6.31 1.20
C CYS A 100 3.04 -5.70 0.12
N SER A 101 3.84 -6.56 -0.49
CA SER A 101 4.76 -6.24 -1.58
C SER A 101 4.54 -7.20 -2.74
N PHE A 102 4.56 -6.68 -3.96
CA PHE A 102 4.31 -7.42 -5.18
C PHE A 102 5.24 -6.95 -6.30
N SER A 103 5.56 -7.89 -7.18
CA SER A 103 6.31 -7.67 -8.41
C SER A 103 5.63 -8.46 -9.53
N ASP A 104 5.33 -7.82 -10.65
CA ASP A 104 4.72 -8.42 -11.83
C ASP A 104 5.63 -8.24 -13.05
N ASN A 105 5.75 -9.32 -13.85
CA ASN A 105 6.63 -9.47 -15.01
C ASN A 105 5.79 -10.01 -16.18
#